data_AF-A0A9D1GZ72-F1
#
_entry.id   AF-A0A9D1GZ72-F1
#
_cell.length_a   1.000
_cell.length_b   1.000
_cell.length_c   1.000
_cell.angle_alpha   90.00
_cell.angle_beta   90.00
_cell.angle_gamma   90.00
#
_symmetry.space_group_name_H-M   'P 1'
#
loop_
_entity.id
_entity.type
_entity.pdbx_description
1 polymer ?
#
loop_
_entity_poly.entity_id
_entity_poly.type
_entity_poly.pdbx_seq_one_letter_code
_entity_poly.pdbx_strand_id
1 'polypeptide(L)'
;MTQLARDDRGTRPRPPRRKRLLPFLVATAMAVTGLSASTPAQAVERVSGDVELTNHGFEDGTTGWSATGDCALGTTTRWSSEGGRSLQLRAGSACDEPGVLSDPQQIKDGTGHYTVTAMVQGRAAAGIGAVFLDDDGQV
;
A
#
# COMPACT_ATOMS: atom_id res chain seq x y z
N MET A 1 64.52 -56.10 -27.00
CA MET A 1 65.32 -55.53 -25.89
C MET A 1 64.45 -54.46 -25.26
N THR A 2 63.83 -54.67 -24.08
CA THR A 2 64.46 -54.61 -22.73
C THR A 2 65.03 -53.19 -22.55
N GLN A 3 64.65 -52.33 -21.60
CA GLN A 3 64.02 -52.47 -20.29
C GLN A 3 63.68 -51.05 -19.75
N LEU A 4 62.84 -50.99 -18.71
CA LEU A 4 62.94 -50.21 -17.44
C LEU A 4 63.78 -48.91 -17.42
N ALA A 5 63.52 -47.87 -16.65
CA ALA A 5 62.55 -47.49 -15.62
C ALA A 5 62.98 -46.08 -15.18
N ARG A 6 62.08 -45.24 -14.65
CA ARG A 6 62.01 -44.87 -13.22
C ARG A 6 61.08 -43.68 -13.00
N ASP A 7 60.35 -43.84 -11.92
CA ASP A 7 59.35 -42.98 -11.27
C ASP A 7 59.92 -41.59 -10.89
N ASP A 8 59.19 -40.52 -11.18
CA ASP A 8 59.25 -39.30 -10.37
C ASP A 8 57.84 -38.72 -10.19
N ARG A 9 57.37 -38.77 -8.95
CA ARG A 9 56.05 -38.34 -8.50
C ARG A 9 56.11 -36.86 -8.14
N GLY A 10 55.71 -36.01 -9.08
CA GLY A 10 55.32 -34.62 -8.86
C GLY A 10 53.85 -34.40 -9.18
N THR A 11 53.06 -34.04 -8.17
CA THR A 11 51.62 -33.79 -8.15
C THR A 11 51.11 -32.88 -9.28
N ARG A 12 50.25 -33.39 -10.16
CA ARG A 12 49.53 -32.57 -11.16
C ARG A 12 48.12 -32.19 -10.70
N PRO A 13 47.66 -30.96 -11.00
CA PRO A 13 46.36 -30.42 -10.57
C PRO A 13 45.17 -31.14 -11.24
N ARG A 14 44.03 -31.22 -10.54
CA ARG A 14 42.78 -31.79 -11.06
C ARG A 14 42.33 -31.02 -12.32
N PRO A 15 41.98 -31.71 -13.43
CA PRO A 15 41.49 -31.04 -14.62
C PRO A 15 40.08 -30.46 -14.40
N PRO A 16 39.77 -29.26 -14.94
CA PRO A 16 38.41 -28.75 -14.93
C PRO A 16 37.50 -29.63 -15.80
N ARG A 17 36.30 -29.92 -15.30
CA ARG A 17 35.27 -30.69 -16.00
C ARG A 17 34.88 -29.99 -17.30
N ARG A 18 35.19 -30.63 -18.44
CA ARG A 18 34.68 -30.25 -19.76
C ARG A 18 33.16 -30.47 -19.80
N LYS A 19 32.38 -29.44 -20.11
CA LYS A 19 31.05 -29.61 -20.69
C LYS A 19 31.06 -28.95 -22.07
N ARG A 20 30.71 -29.75 -23.07
CA ARG A 20 30.88 -29.52 -24.50
C ARG A 20 29.92 -28.44 -25.03
N LEU A 21 30.42 -27.66 -25.99
CA LEU A 21 29.77 -26.71 -26.90
C LEU A 21 29.23 -27.49 -28.12
N LEU A 22 28.00 -27.31 -28.66
CA LEU A 22 27.48 -26.34 -29.67
C LEU A 22 26.20 -26.99 -30.30
N PRO A 23 25.28 -26.33 -31.05
CA PRO A 23 25.50 -25.20 -31.95
C PRO A 23 24.46 -24.04 -31.95
N PHE A 24 24.84 -23.00 -32.69
CA PHE A 24 24.10 -21.80 -33.10
C PHE A 24 22.72 -22.09 -33.72
N LEU A 25 21.76 -21.19 -33.47
CA LEU A 25 20.68 -20.90 -34.41
C LEU A 25 20.47 -19.38 -34.46
N VAL A 26 20.83 -18.77 -35.59
CA VAL A 26 20.43 -17.42 -35.97
C VAL A 26 19.06 -17.54 -36.62
N ALA A 27 18.05 -16.87 -36.07
CA ALA A 27 16.82 -16.56 -36.75
C ALA A 27 16.50 -15.07 -36.54
N THR A 28 16.38 -14.35 -37.65
CA THR A 28 16.19 -12.91 -37.73
C THR A 28 14.70 -12.55 -37.61
N ALA A 29 14.43 -11.45 -36.88
CA ALA A 29 13.28 -10.56 -36.92
C ALA A 29 11.87 -11.11 -36.57
N MET A 30 11.37 -10.70 -35.40
CA MET A 30 10.13 -9.93 -35.32
C MET A 30 10.32 -8.80 -34.31
N ALA A 31 10.02 -7.56 -34.74
CA ALA A 31 9.82 -6.46 -33.82
C ALA A 31 8.64 -6.84 -32.91
N VAL A 32 8.91 -7.17 -31.65
CA VAL A 32 7.85 -7.17 -30.64
C VAL A 32 7.57 -5.69 -30.39
N THR A 33 6.62 -5.15 -31.12
CA THR A 33 5.93 -3.92 -30.72
C THR A 33 5.52 -4.11 -29.27
N GLY A 34 6.11 -3.31 -28.38
CA GLY A 34 5.67 -3.25 -27.00
C GLY A 34 4.20 -2.86 -27.00
N LEU A 35 3.31 -3.82 -26.82
CA LEU A 35 2.01 -3.53 -26.26
C LEU A 35 2.27 -3.16 -24.80
N SER A 36 2.57 -1.89 -24.57
CA SER A 36 2.16 -1.27 -23.31
C SER A 36 0.66 -1.43 -23.27
N ALA A 37 0.18 -2.48 -22.59
CA ALA A 37 -1.18 -2.47 -22.08
C ALA A 37 -1.19 -1.33 -21.06
N SER A 38 -1.51 -0.12 -21.51
CA SER A 38 -2.06 0.88 -20.62
C SER A 38 -3.34 0.27 -20.09
N THR A 39 -3.27 -0.36 -18.91
CA THR A 39 -4.44 -0.54 -18.07
C THR A 39 -5.14 0.82 -18.12
N PRO A 40 -6.39 0.92 -18.62
CA PRO A 40 -7.08 2.18 -18.50
C PRO A 40 -7.06 2.47 -17.00
N ALA A 41 -6.37 3.56 -16.62
CA ALA A 41 -6.57 4.15 -15.32
C ALA A 41 -8.07 4.26 -15.21
N GLN A 42 -8.69 3.43 -14.37
CA GLN A 42 -10.12 3.46 -14.19
C GLN A 42 -10.41 4.92 -13.87
N ALA A 43 -11.21 5.56 -14.73
CA ALA A 43 -11.65 6.91 -14.50
C ALA A 43 -12.56 6.83 -13.27
N VAL A 44 -11.94 6.86 -12.09
CA VAL A 44 -12.66 6.95 -10.83
C VAL A 44 -13.34 8.31 -10.89
N GLU A 45 -14.66 8.27 -10.83
CA GLU A 45 -15.49 9.45 -10.97
C GLU A 45 -15.18 10.41 -9.83
N ARG A 46 -14.64 11.58 -10.17
CA ARG A 46 -14.38 12.65 -9.20
C ARG A 46 -15.67 13.38 -8.92
N VAL A 47 -16.15 13.28 -7.69
CA VAL A 47 -17.42 13.89 -7.30
C VAL A 47 -17.27 15.41 -7.13
N SER A 48 -18.24 16.16 -7.64
CA SER A 48 -18.42 17.59 -7.33
C SER A 48 -19.66 17.77 -6.45
N GLY A 49 -19.52 18.42 -5.30
CA GLY A 49 -20.60 18.62 -4.32
C GLY A 49 -20.21 18.10 -2.94
N ASP A 50 -21.21 17.80 -2.11
CA ASP A 50 -21.00 17.18 -0.80
C ASP A 50 -20.40 15.78 -1.00
N VAL A 51 -19.22 15.56 -0.40
CA VAL A 51 -18.56 14.25 -0.40
C VAL A 51 -18.88 13.59 0.92
N GLU A 52 -19.74 12.59 0.88
CA GLU A 52 -20.08 11.79 2.04
C GLU A 52 -19.04 10.69 2.24
N LEU A 53 -18.42 10.64 3.41
CA LEU A 53 -17.46 9.59 3.73
C LEU A 53 -18.17 8.26 3.87
N THR A 54 -17.53 7.17 3.43
CA THR A 54 -18.04 5.83 3.65
C THR A 54 -18.30 5.61 5.14
N ASN A 55 -19.51 5.15 5.47
CA ASN A 55 -19.92 4.85 6.85
C ASN A 55 -19.69 6.03 7.82
N HIS A 56 -19.94 7.27 7.37
CA HIS A 56 -19.75 8.49 8.18
C HIS A 56 -20.57 8.51 9.49
N GLY A 57 -21.71 7.79 9.53
CA GLY A 57 -22.54 7.62 10.72
C GLY A 57 -22.16 6.42 11.60
N PHE A 58 -21.20 5.59 11.19
CA PHE A 58 -20.69 4.43 11.95
C PHE A 58 -21.70 3.32 12.25
N GLU A 59 -22.77 3.24 11.45
CA GLU A 59 -23.79 2.20 11.59
C GLU A 59 -23.29 0.82 11.13
N ASP A 60 -22.28 0.78 10.27
CA ASP A 60 -21.59 -0.45 9.85
C ASP A 60 -20.23 -0.63 10.55
N GLY A 61 -20.18 -0.34 11.85
CA GLY A 61 -18.94 -0.50 12.62
C GLY A 61 -17.88 0.51 12.21
N THR A 62 -16.64 0.05 12.00
CA THR A 62 -15.50 0.88 11.61
C THR A 62 -15.11 0.69 10.14
N THR A 63 -15.98 0.11 9.31
CA THR A 63 -15.74 -0.04 7.87
C THR A 63 -15.37 1.31 7.25
N GLY A 64 -14.25 1.38 6.52
CA GLY A 64 -13.77 2.61 5.90
C GLY A 64 -13.01 3.57 6.83
N TRP A 65 -12.66 3.13 8.05
CA TRP A 65 -11.96 3.93 9.04
C TRP A 65 -10.86 3.13 9.74
N SER A 66 -9.72 3.77 9.98
CA SER A 66 -8.56 3.19 10.64
C SER A 66 -8.04 4.10 11.73
N ALA A 67 -7.57 3.53 12.84
CA ALA A 67 -6.90 4.30 13.88
C ALA A 67 -5.51 4.75 13.45
N THR A 68 -5.03 5.88 13.98
CA THR A 68 -3.63 6.26 13.90
C THR A 68 -2.84 5.58 15.02
N GLY A 69 -1.66 5.03 14.69
CA GLY A 69 -0.82 4.31 15.66
C GLY A 69 -1.52 3.08 16.26
N ASP A 70 -1.13 2.71 17.48
CA ASP A 70 -1.63 1.53 18.20
C ASP A 70 -2.94 1.79 18.98
N CYS A 71 -3.73 2.76 18.53
CA CYS A 71 -4.97 3.15 19.18
C CYS A 71 -6.11 2.16 18.88
N ALA A 72 -6.91 1.86 19.90
CA ALA A 72 -8.05 0.96 19.74
C ALA A 72 -9.27 1.71 19.18
N LEU A 73 -9.78 1.22 18.05
CA LEU A 73 -10.98 1.70 17.38
C LEU A 73 -12.18 0.77 17.62
N GLY A 74 -13.36 1.34 17.71
CA GLY A 74 -14.61 0.58 17.68
C GLY A 74 -15.80 1.52 17.59
N THR A 75 -17.00 0.98 17.73
CA THR A 75 -18.23 1.79 17.80
C THR A 75 -18.89 1.69 19.17
N THR A 76 -19.76 2.65 19.47
CA THR A 76 -20.55 2.70 20.70
C THR A 76 -21.95 3.22 20.43
N THR A 77 -22.89 2.84 21.30
CA THR A 77 -24.28 3.34 21.30
C THR A 77 -24.54 4.32 22.46
N ARG A 78 -23.49 4.71 23.20
CA ARG A 78 -23.62 5.61 24.36
C ARG A 78 -23.90 7.06 23.96
N TRP A 79 -23.50 7.43 22.75
CA TRP A 79 -23.75 8.72 22.13
C TRP A 79 -23.75 8.53 20.61
N SER A 80 -24.54 9.32 19.91
CA SER A 80 -24.54 9.42 18.45
C SER A 80 -24.94 10.84 18.05
N SER A 81 -24.35 11.35 16.97
CA SER A 81 -24.80 12.59 16.33
C SER A 81 -25.89 12.33 15.28
N GLU A 82 -25.90 11.13 14.73
CA GLU A 82 -26.84 10.62 13.74
C GLU A 82 -27.00 9.11 13.97
N GLY A 83 -28.18 8.57 13.69
CA GLY A 83 -28.43 7.13 13.88
C GLY A 83 -28.31 6.68 15.34
N GLY A 84 -27.91 5.43 15.54
CA GLY A 84 -27.80 4.76 16.83
C GLY A 84 -26.37 4.50 17.29
N ARG A 85 -25.36 4.76 16.46
CA ARG A 85 -23.95 4.50 16.74
C ARG A 85 -23.08 5.74 16.53
N SER A 86 -21.89 5.69 17.11
CA SER A 86 -20.78 6.57 16.80
C SER A 86 -19.47 5.82 16.92
N LEU A 87 -18.41 6.36 16.31
CA LEU A 87 -17.04 5.88 16.49
C LEU A 87 -16.52 6.24 17.88
N GLN A 88 -15.86 5.28 18.51
CA GLN A 88 -15.19 5.44 19.79
C GLN A 88 -13.70 5.15 19.64
N LEU A 89 -12.90 6.19 19.82
CA LEU A 89 -11.46 6.09 20.07
C LEU A 89 -11.24 5.83 21.56
N ARG A 90 -10.53 4.76 21.90
CA ARG A 90 -10.10 4.49 23.28
C ARG A 90 -8.62 4.82 23.41
N ALA A 91 -8.34 5.97 24.03
CA ALA A 91 -7.00 6.31 24.46
C ALA A 91 -6.58 5.40 25.63
N GLY A 92 -5.35 4.91 25.58
CA GLY A 92 -4.71 4.09 26.60
C GLY A 92 -3.21 4.36 26.59
N SER A 93 -2.44 3.72 27.47
CA SER A 93 -1.00 3.97 27.60
C SER A 93 -0.15 3.62 26.37
N ALA A 94 -0.73 2.96 25.36
CA ALA A 94 -0.09 2.67 24.08
C ALA A 94 -0.57 3.61 22.95
N CYS A 95 -1.44 4.57 23.27
CA CYS A 95 -2.10 5.47 22.32
C CYS A 95 -1.86 6.91 22.78
N ASP A 96 -0.64 7.38 22.53
CA ASP A 96 -0.17 8.71 22.95
C ASP A 96 -0.82 9.83 22.13
N GLU A 97 -1.17 9.55 20.86
CA GLU A 97 -1.86 10.48 19.97
C GLU A 97 -3.10 9.80 19.34
N PRO A 98 -4.25 9.81 20.05
CA PRO A 98 -5.48 9.20 19.56
C PRO A 98 -6.00 9.93 18.32
N GLY A 99 -6.06 9.21 17.20
CA GLY A 99 -6.60 9.72 15.95
C GLY A 99 -7.25 8.62 15.13
N VAL A 100 -8.02 9.06 14.14
CA VAL A 100 -8.69 8.19 13.17
C VAL A 100 -8.61 8.84 11.80
N LEU A 101 -8.44 8.03 10.77
CA LEU A 101 -8.46 8.41 9.37
C LEU A 101 -9.57 7.63 8.68
N SER A 102 -10.31 8.29 7.79
CA SER A 102 -11.14 7.58 6.83
C SER A 102 -10.27 7.02 5.71
N ASP A 103 -10.79 6.04 4.98
CA ASP A 103 -10.23 5.66 3.69
C ASP A 103 -10.22 6.88 2.74
N PRO A 104 -9.20 7.01 1.89
CA PRO A 104 -9.09 8.15 0.97
C PRO A 104 -10.32 8.26 0.07
N GLN A 105 -10.82 9.49 -0.07
CA GLN A 105 -11.89 9.79 -1.02
C GLN A 105 -11.33 10.49 -2.24
N GLN A 106 -11.82 10.11 -3.42
CA GLN A 106 -11.49 10.83 -4.64
C GLN A 106 -12.32 12.12 -4.71
N ILE A 107 -11.66 13.21 -4.36
CA ILE A 107 -12.20 14.55 -4.53
C ILE A 107 -11.72 15.12 -5.87
N LYS A 108 -12.45 16.08 -6.41
CA LYS A 108 -12.06 16.74 -7.66
C LYS A 108 -10.88 17.68 -7.43
N ASP A 109 -9.74 17.37 -8.04
CA ASP A 109 -8.59 18.28 -8.07
C ASP A 109 -8.97 19.66 -8.65
N GLY A 110 -8.53 20.74 -8.02
CA GLY A 110 -8.67 22.11 -8.53
C GLY A 110 -8.89 23.17 -7.44
N THR A 111 -9.21 24.39 -7.87
CA THR A 111 -9.46 25.60 -7.06
C THR A 111 -10.71 25.54 -6.16
N GLY A 112 -11.19 24.34 -5.81
CA GLY A 112 -12.32 24.16 -4.91
C GLY A 112 -11.91 24.32 -3.45
N HIS A 113 -12.80 24.87 -2.63
CA HIS A 113 -12.67 24.85 -1.18
C HIS A 113 -13.50 23.72 -0.61
N TYR A 114 -12.91 22.94 0.29
CA TYR A 114 -13.61 21.89 1.02
C TYR A 114 -13.77 22.31 2.48
N THR A 115 -14.95 22.06 3.04
CA THR A 115 -15.20 22.19 4.48
C THR A 115 -15.33 20.80 5.07
N VAL A 116 -14.49 20.49 6.06
CA VAL A 116 -14.59 19.22 6.80
C VAL A 116 -15.36 19.50 8.08
N THR A 117 -16.38 18.68 8.35
CA THR A 117 -17.20 18.77 9.57
C THR A 117 -17.19 17.43 10.29
N ALA A 118 -17.00 17.46 11.61
CA ALA A 118 -17.23 16.31 12.47
C ALA A 118 -17.93 16.76 13.75
N MET A 119 -18.78 15.88 14.28
CA MET A 119 -19.39 16.03 15.60
C MET A 119 -18.59 15.18 16.58
N VAL A 120 -17.92 15.82 17.54
CA VAL A 120 -17.04 15.13 18.49
C VAL A 120 -17.53 15.34 19.91
N GLN A 121 -17.77 14.23 20.63
CA GLN A 121 -17.99 14.25 22.08
C GLN A 121 -16.75 13.70 22.79
N GLY A 122 -16.14 14.50 23.66
CA GLY A 122 -14.94 14.11 24.39
C GLY A 122 -14.69 14.97 25.63
N ARG A 123 -13.71 14.56 26.43
CA ARG A 123 -13.24 15.32 27.61
C ARG A 123 -11.98 16.14 27.32
N ALA A 124 -11.32 15.88 26.19
CA ALA A 124 -10.15 16.60 25.71
C ALA A 124 -10.51 17.38 24.45
N ALA A 125 -9.70 18.38 24.11
CA ALA A 125 -9.81 19.06 22.83
C ALA A 125 -9.55 18.06 21.69
N ALA A 126 -10.33 18.20 20.61
CA ALA A 126 -10.14 17.43 19.39
C ALA A 126 -9.84 18.37 18.22
N GLY A 127 -9.00 17.93 17.31
CA GLY A 127 -8.75 18.58 16.02
C GLY A 127 -9.42 17.83 14.89
N ILE A 128 -9.74 18.54 13.82
CA ILE A 128 -10.15 17.95 12.54
C ILE A 128 -9.29 18.56 11.45
N GLY A 129 -8.89 17.75 10.48
CA GLY A 129 -8.08 18.17 9.34
C GLY A 129 -8.33 17.29 8.12
N ALA A 130 -7.97 17.82 6.96
CA ALA A 130 -7.86 17.06 5.74
C ALA A 130 -6.39 16.74 5.49
N VAL A 131 -6.12 15.52 5.05
CA VAL A 131 -4.81 15.09 4.56
C VAL A 131 -4.99 14.76 3.08
N PHE A 132 -4.19 15.38 2.22
CA PHE A 132 -4.23 15.13 0.78
C PHE A 132 -3.10 14.19 0.40
N LEU A 133 -3.39 13.26 -0.50
CA LEU A 133 -2.37 12.43 -1.10
C LEU A 133 -1.90 13.07 -2.41
N ASP A 134 -0.61 12.97 -2.71
CA ASP A 134 -0.05 13.32 -4.01
C ASP A 134 -0.35 12.24 -5.07
N ASP A 135 0.14 12.47 -6.30
CA ASP A 135 -0.06 11.54 -7.43
C ASP A 135 0.54 10.14 -7.19
N ASP A 136 1.49 10.03 -6.25
CA ASP A 136 2.14 8.77 -5.84
C ASP A 136 1.47 8.15 -4.59
N GLY A 137 0.36 8.74 -4.12
CA GLY A 137 -0.40 8.27 -2.97
C GLY A 137 0.25 8.58 -1.61
N GLN A 138 1.18 9.54 -1.55
CA GLN A 138 1.87 9.95 -0.32
C GLN A 138 1.26 11.23 0.26
N VAL A 139 1.40 11.42 1.58
CA VAL A 139 1.00 12.64 2.30
C VAL A 139 2.03 13.75 2.16
#